data_AF-A0A182PT22-F1
#
_entry.id   AF-A0A182PT22-F1
#
_cell.length_a   1.000
_cell.length_b   1.000
_cell.length_c   1.000
_cell.angle_alpha   90.00
_cell.angle_beta   90.00
_cell.angle_gamma   90.00
#
_symmetry.space_group_name_H-M   'P 1'
#
loop_
_entity.id
_entity.type
_entity.pdbx_description
1 polymer ?
#
loop_
_entity_poly.entity_id
_entity_poly.type
_entity_poly.pdbx_seq_one_letter_code
_entity_poly.pdbx_strand_id
1 'polypeptide(L)'
;MTLILQRMYDVYREFMEERRDMRSAHLPLAGSPWPLMLLLATYLYGVLHAGPRFMAQRKAYDLRSVIRVYNIVQVLINSVIFLWIVIKMFIVYRDYNFSCQVCNYSTDYRGMEEMYLSYSYFLLKVLDLADTVFFVLRKKQSHVSFLHVYHHTVMVIGSYFGMLYVPGGHAIMLGIWNTLVHAVMYLYYFLSSYGSQYSGWWKQHLTRMQLLQFIHLAFHFGIPLFFNRECKFPRFWMGVGFLQALVILGLFMDFYIKSYIVKRKEHASLAVRFTFYTMALIIRSIYSGYNYLVDKTDERVLDLPLLRSVWTVPLISGAYLYFVLNVGPKLMANRKPIEMRRFLCVYNLFQVVANVWTFAMGLKYLHRYPYSHVCQPVQNDAGAQSTHELRIAYAYFLLKILDLADTVFFVLRKKQSHVSFLHVYHHTIMAVSASLFMRYLAGGHAIMLGMLNTFVHAVMYFYFFLTIYRPELTRGASWKRYVTLLQMTQFAYLVFHFFRPIVLGVDCGYPRAVMWFVGLQNIFMLVMFADFYRRSYLKSPKARAS
;
A
#
# COMPACT_ATOMS: atom_id res chain seq x y z
N MET A 1 -10.90 3.18 -33.12
CA MET A 1 -11.96 2.96 -32.10
C MET A 1 -12.38 1.50 -32.05
N THR A 2 -12.70 0.87 -33.18
CA THR A 2 -13.07 -0.56 -33.28
C THR A 2 -11.99 -1.50 -32.74
N LEU A 3 -10.71 -1.28 -33.08
CA LEU A 3 -9.59 -2.07 -32.54
C LEU A 3 -9.47 -1.98 -31.01
N ILE A 4 -9.77 -0.80 -30.44
CA ILE A 4 -9.69 -0.57 -28.98
C ILE A 4 -10.85 -1.27 -28.28
N LEU A 5 -12.07 -1.15 -28.82
CA LEU A 5 -13.25 -1.84 -28.27
C LEU A 5 -13.11 -3.35 -28.36
N GLN A 6 -12.58 -3.86 -29.47
CA GLN A 6 -12.30 -5.29 -29.64
C GLN A 6 -11.25 -5.77 -28.64
N ARG A 7 -10.15 -5.02 -28.47
CA ARG A 7 -9.15 -5.30 -27.42
C ARG A 7 -9.72 -5.25 -26.00
N MET A 8 -10.58 -4.28 -25.71
CA MET A 8 -11.25 -4.18 -24.40
C MET A 8 -12.16 -5.38 -24.17
N TYR A 9 -12.88 -5.81 -25.21
CA TYR A 9 -13.70 -7.01 -25.18
C TYR A 9 -12.85 -8.27 -25.00
N ASP A 10 -11.73 -8.40 -25.71
CA ASP A 10 -10.83 -9.55 -25.59
C ASP A 10 -10.20 -9.63 -24.19
N VAL A 11 -9.76 -8.51 -23.61
CA VAL A 11 -9.25 -8.46 -22.23
C VAL A 11 -10.36 -8.77 -21.23
N TYR A 12 -11.57 -8.27 -21.46
CA TYR A 12 -12.72 -8.61 -20.62
C TYR A 12 -13.01 -10.10 -20.69
N ARG A 13 -13.01 -10.69 -21.88
CA ARG A 13 -13.23 -12.13 -22.11
C ARG A 13 -12.14 -12.97 -21.46
N GLU A 14 -10.88 -12.61 -21.64
CA GLU A 14 -9.74 -13.32 -21.03
C GLU A 14 -9.85 -13.31 -19.50
N PHE A 15 -10.16 -12.16 -18.92
CA PHE A 15 -10.22 -12.00 -17.45
C PHE A 15 -11.51 -12.61 -16.87
N MET A 16 -12.66 -12.38 -17.49
CA MET A 16 -13.99 -12.71 -16.96
C MET A 16 -14.60 -14.01 -17.49
N GLU A 17 -13.99 -14.65 -18.50
CA GLU A 17 -14.49 -15.92 -19.05
C GLU A 17 -13.38 -16.98 -19.08
N GLU A 18 -12.15 -16.63 -19.52
CA GLU A 18 -11.10 -17.64 -19.73
C GLU A 18 -10.27 -17.94 -18.47
N ARG A 19 -9.93 -16.92 -17.65
CA ARG A 19 -9.02 -17.08 -16.50
C ARG A 19 -9.72 -17.23 -15.16
N ARG A 20 -11.00 -16.90 -15.07
CA ARG A 20 -11.73 -16.98 -13.80
C ARG A 20 -12.37 -18.34 -13.59
N ASP A 21 -12.68 -18.61 -12.35
CA ASP A 21 -13.53 -19.72 -11.96
C ASP A 21 -14.99 -19.43 -12.35
N MET A 22 -15.53 -20.25 -13.24
CA MET A 22 -16.90 -20.13 -13.73
C MET A 22 -17.94 -20.68 -12.74
N ARG A 23 -17.53 -21.44 -11.72
CA ARG A 23 -18.45 -22.01 -10.71
C ARG A 23 -19.19 -20.92 -9.93
N SER A 24 -18.59 -19.74 -9.78
CA SER A 24 -19.22 -18.59 -9.10
C SER A 24 -20.00 -17.67 -10.03
N ALA A 25 -20.04 -17.90 -11.35
CA ALA A 25 -20.56 -16.93 -12.32
C ALA A 25 -22.07 -16.66 -12.21
N HIS A 26 -22.84 -17.64 -11.77
CA HIS A 26 -24.28 -17.51 -11.57
C HIS A 26 -24.63 -16.79 -10.25
N LEU A 27 -23.66 -16.59 -9.35
CA LEU A 27 -23.93 -16.03 -8.03
C LEU A 27 -24.08 -14.49 -8.07
N PRO A 28 -24.96 -13.93 -7.23
CA PRO A 28 -25.11 -12.48 -7.12
C PRO A 28 -23.79 -11.75 -6.89
N LEU A 29 -23.61 -10.60 -7.56
CA LEU A 29 -22.38 -9.79 -7.55
C LEU A 29 -21.12 -10.47 -8.10
N ALA A 30 -21.11 -11.78 -8.33
CA ALA A 30 -19.96 -12.55 -8.83
C ALA A 30 -19.91 -12.62 -10.36
N GLY A 31 -21.05 -12.48 -11.05
CA GLY A 31 -21.12 -12.58 -12.51
C GLY A 31 -20.29 -11.53 -13.26
N SER A 32 -20.21 -10.30 -12.74
CA SER A 32 -19.51 -9.17 -13.37
C SER A 32 -18.86 -8.25 -12.33
N PRO A 33 -17.74 -7.56 -12.64
CA PRO A 33 -17.11 -6.63 -11.71
C PRO A 33 -17.85 -5.30 -11.60
N TRP A 34 -18.67 -4.93 -12.61
CA TRP A 34 -19.33 -3.63 -12.67
C TRP A 34 -20.30 -3.35 -11.51
N PRO A 35 -21.19 -4.29 -11.11
CA PRO A 35 -22.05 -4.11 -9.94
C PRO A 35 -21.26 -3.84 -8.66
N LEU A 36 -20.13 -4.54 -8.46
CA LEU A 36 -19.28 -4.33 -7.30
C LEU A 36 -18.59 -2.97 -7.34
N MET A 37 -18.07 -2.57 -8.50
CA MET A 37 -17.43 -1.25 -8.68
C MET A 37 -18.43 -0.12 -8.42
N LEU A 38 -19.67 -0.26 -8.89
CA LEU A 38 -20.74 0.69 -8.60
C LEU A 38 -21.08 0.72 -7.10
N LEU A 39 -21.19 -0.44 -6.46
CA LEU A 39 -21.43 -0.55 -5.01
C LEU A 39 -20.32 0.14 -4.21
N LEU A 40 -19.05 -0.10 -4.54
CA LEU A 40 -17.92 0.53 -3.83
C LEU A 40 -17.81 2.03 -4.13
N ALA A 41 -18.06 2.46 -5.37
CA ALA A 41 -18.06 3.87 -5.72
C ALA A 41 -19.16 4.64 -4.98
N THR A 42 -20.38 4.08 -4.94
CA THR A 42 -21.52 4.65 -4.20
C THR A 42 -21.27 4.64 -2.70
N TYR A 43 -20.72 3.56 -2.14
CA TYR A 43 -20.30 3.47 -0.75
C TYR A 43 -19.26 4.56 -0.40
N LEU A 44 -18.16 4.67 -1.15
CA LEU A 44 -17.08 5.63 -0.89
C LEU A 44 -17.59 7.07 -1.01
N TYR A 45 -18.36 7.37 -2.05
CA TYR A 45 -19.00 8.68 -2.21
C TYR A 45 -19.95 8.98 -1.05
N GLY A 46 -20.75 7.98 -0.65
CA GLY A 46 -21.66 8.03 0.48
C GLY A 46 -20.95 8.35 1.79
N VAL A 47 -19.95 7.57 2.19
CA VAL A 47 -19.33 7.69 3.51
C VAL A 47 -18.32 8.83 3.63
N LEU A 48 -17.66 9.23 2.53
CA LEU A 48 -16.64 10.29 2.54
C LEU A 48 -17.18 11.68 2.19
N HIS A 49 -18.29 11.77 1.43
CA HIS A 49 -18.77 13.04 0.92
C HIS A 49 -20.26 13.29 1.19
N ALA A 50 -21.16 12.46 0.64
CA ALA A 50 -22.59 12.72 0.69
C ALA A 50 -23.16 12.61 2.12
N GLY A 51 -22.81 11.56 2.84
CA GLY A 51 -23.26 11.26 4.19
C GLY A 51 -22.82 12.32 5.22
N PRO A 52 -21.53 12.69 5.32
CA PRO A 52 -21.10 13.76 6.22
C PRO A 52 -21.77 15.11 5.92
N ARG A 53 -21.99 15.45 4.64
CA ARG A 53 -22.74 16.65 4.25
C ARG A 53 -24.20 16.59 4.64
N PHE A 54 -24.85 15.45 4.39
CA PHE A 54 -26.24 15.21 4.76
C PHE A 54 -26.44 15.29 6.28
N MET A 55 -25.48 14.78 7.05
CA MET A 55 -25.51 14.81 8.50
C MET A 55 -25.09 16.16 9.08
N ALA A 56 -24.45 17.06 8.33
CA ALA A 56 -23.90 18.32 8.87
C ALA A 56 -24.92 19.09 9.70
N GLN A 57 -26.13 19.29 9.15
CA GLN A 57 -27.24 20.04 9.77
C GLN A 57 -28.22 19.17 10.57
N ARG A 58 -27.95 17.87 10.75
CA ARG A 58 -28.86 16.93 11.44
C ARG A 58 -28.29 16.51 12.80
N LYS A 59 -29.16 16.15 13.74
CA LYS A 59 -28.73 15.48 14.98
C LYS A 59 -28.28 14.05 14.65
N ALA A 60 -27.38 13.50 15.46
CA ALA A 60 -26.93 12.11 15.31
C ALA A 60 -28.13 11.17 15.51
N TYR A 61 -28.31 10.19 14.61
CA TYR A 61 -29.39 9.22 14.74
C TYR A 61 -29.12 8.24 15.90
N ASP A 62 -30.14 7.89 16.67
CA ASP A 62 -30.02 6.85 17.69
C ASP A 62 -30.24 5.46 17.10
N LEU A 63 -29.17 4.92 16.51
CA LEU A 63 -29.16 3.60 15.88
C LEU A 63 -28.75 2.47 16.83
N ARG A 64 -28.87 2.66 18.16
CA ARG A 64 -28.37 1.68 19.13
C ARG A 64 -28.98 0.29 18.97
N SER A 65 -30.30 0.18 18.84
CA SER A 65 -30.99 -1.10 18.67
C SER A 65 -30.59 -1.77 17.34
N VAL A 66 -30.50 -0.99 16.27
CA VAL A 66 -30.06 -1.49 14.95
C VAL A 66 -28.63 -2.03 15.01
N ILE A 67 -27.70 -1.28 15.62
CA ILE A 67 -26.30 -1.70 15.77
C ILE A 67 -26.18 -2.94 16.67
N ARG A 68 -27.02 -3.07 17.70
CA ARG A 68 -27.05 -4.28 18.54
C ARG A 68 -27.44 -5.52 17.74
N VAL A 69 -28.54 -5.43 16.99
CA VAL A 69 -29.00 -6.53 16.12
C VAL A 69 -27.95 -6.85 15.07
N TYR A 70 -27.41 -5.83 14.39
CA TYR A 70 -26.35 -5.98 13.39
C TYR A 70 -25.12 -6.68 13.97
N ASN A 71 -24.63 -6.26 15.14
CA ASN A 71 -23.46 -6.87 15.76
C ASN A 71 -23.72 -8.32 16.18
N ILE A 72 -24.90 -8.66 16.71
CA ILE A 72 -25.25 -10.06 17.02
C ILE A 72 -25.28 -10.89 15.73
N VAL A 73 -25.94 -10.40 14.68
CA VAL A 73 -25.99 -11.09 13.39
C VAL A 73 -24.58 -11.30 12.84
N GLN A 74 -23.72 -10.30 12.92
CA GLN A 74 -22.31 -10.41 12.55
C GLN A 74 -21.55 -11.45 13.40
N VAL A 75 -21.75 -11.49 14.71
CA VAL A 75 -21.16 -12.53 15.58
C VAL A 75 -21.60 -13.92 15.12
N LEU A 76 -22.89 -14.12 14.88
CA LEU A 76 -23.46 -15.40 14.46
C LEU A 76 -22.92 -15.83 13.09
N ILE A 77 -22.96 -14.96 12.08
CA ILE A 77 -22.48 -15.29 10.73
C ILE A 77 -20.98 -15.58 10.73
N ASN A 78 -20.16 -14.76 11.41
CA ASN A 78 -18.73 -15.00 11.51
C ASN A 78 -18.43 -16.33 12.24
N SER A 79 -19.17 -16.63 13.31
CA SER A 79 -18.99 -17.89 14.06
C SER A 79 -19.40 -19.11 13.24
N VAL A 80 -20.52 -19.03 12.50
CA VAL A 80 -20.98 -20.11 11.61
C VAL A 80 -19.97 -20.35 10.49
N ILE A 81 -19.49 -19.31 9.82
CA ILE A 81 -18.49 -19.46 8.75
C ILE A 81 -17.18 -20.01 9.33
N PHE A 82 -16.72 -19.51 10.48
CA PHE A 82 -15.53 -20.02 11.16
C PHE A 82 -15.65 -21.53 11.46
N LEU A 83 -16.74 -21.94 12.11
CA LEU A 83 -17.00 -23.34 12.45
C LEU A 83 -17.12 -24.20 11.20
N TRP A 84 -17.79 -23.69 10.15
CA TRP A 84 -17.93 -24.39 8.89
C TRP A 84 -16.57 -24.64 8.24
N ILE A 85 -15.69 -23.65 8.18
CA ILE A 85 -14.33 -23.82 7.63
C ILE A 85 -13.52 -24.80 8.50
N VAL A 86 -13.54 -24.66 9.83
CA VAL A 86 -12.77 -25.53 10.75
C VAL A 86 -13.22 -26.99 10.64
N ILE A 87 -14.53 -27.25 10.71
CA ILE A 87 -15.08 -28.60 10.58
C ILE A 87 -14.68 -29.21 9.23
N LYS A 88 -14.77 -28.46 8.13
CA LYS A 88 -14.41 -28.98 6.81
C LYS A 88 -12.91 -29.23 6.67
N MET A 89 -12.08 -28.31 7.16
CA MET A 89 -10.62 -28.44 7.10
C MET A 89 -10.12 -29.66 7.90
N PHE A 90 -10.64 -29.89 9.10
CA PHE A 90 -10.14 -30.96 9.97
C PHE A 90 -10.87 -32.30 9.81
N ILE A 91 -12.17 -32.31 9.49
CA ILE A 91 -12.98 -33.55 9.43
C ILE A 91 -13.12 -34.06 8.00
N VAL A 92 -13.34 -33.16 7.02
CA VAL A 92 -13.68 -33.55 5.64
C VAL A 92 -12.46 -33.58 4.73
N TYR A 93 -11.57 -32.59 4.80
CA TYR A 93 -10.41 -32.53 3.91
C TYR A 93 -9.35 -33.56 4.30
N ARG A 94 -9.08 -33.76 5.60
CA ARG A 94 -8.10 -34.73 6.17
C ARG A 94 -6.64 -34.61 5.68
N ASP A 95 -6.39 -33.99 4.53
CA ASP A 95 -5.11 -33.85 3.83
C ASP A 95 -4.69 -32.38 3.62
N TYR A 96 -5.32 -31.44 4.35
CA TYR A 96 -5.02 -30.01 4.20
C TYR A 96 -3.57 -29.70 4.58
N ASN A 97 -2.80 -29.18 3.63
CA ASN A 97 -1.40 -28.84 3.81
C ASN A 97 -1.26 -27.37 4.22
N PHE A 98 -0.99 -27.14 5.51
CA PHE A 98 -0.77 -25.80 6.07
C PHE A 98 0.45 -25.06 5.48
N SER A 99 1.39 -25.77 4.87
CA SER A 99 2.53 -25.17 4.20
C SER A 99 2.16 -24.73 2.78
N CYS A 100 1.57 -25.60 1.97
CA CYS A 100 1.15 -25.24 0.62
C CYS A 100 -0.10 -26.03 0.23
N GLN A 101 -1.25 -25.35 0.30
CA GLN A 101 -2.51 -25.91 -0.18
C GLN A 101 -2.89 -25.30 -1.55
N VAL A 102 -3.09 -26.15 -2.55
CA VAL A 102 -3.62 -25.74 -3.85
C VAL A 102 -5.14 -25.60 -3.81
N CYS A 103 -5.70 -24.75 -4.67
CA CYS A 103 -7.16 -24.65 -4.83
C CYS A 103 -7.70 -25.89 -5.57
N ASN A 104 -8.85 -26.39 -5.14
CA ASN A 104 -9.56 -27.42 -5.88
C ASN A 104 -10.62 -26.79 -6.81
N TYR A 105 -10.39 -26.87 -8.12
CA TYR A 105 -11.27 -26.32 -9.15
C TYR A 105 -12.31 -27.32 -9.68
N SER A 106 -12.37 -28.55 -9.15
CA SER A 106 -13.37 -29.53 -9.57
C SER A 106 -14.78 -29.12 -9.16
N THR A 107 -15.78 -29.63 -9.87
CA THR A 107 -17.20 -29.47 -9.51
C THR A 107 -17.69 -30.57 -8.55
N ASP A 108 -16.76 -31.27 -7.89
CA ASP A 108 -17.10 -32.21 -6.84
C ASP A 108 -17.57 -31.46 -5.58
N TYR A 109 -18.09 -32.23 -4.61
CA TYR A 109 -18.58 -31.67 -3.35
C TYR A 109 -17.53 -30.78 -2.65
N ARG A 110 -16.25 -31.19 -2.64
CA ARG A 110 -15.17 -30.46 -1.97
C ARG A 110 -14.86 -29.14 -2.65
N GLY A 111 -14.68 -29.14 -3.97
CA GLY A 111 -14.37 -27.94 -4.75
C GLY A 111 -15.51 -26.93 -4.73
N MET A 112 -16.77 -27.39 -4.84
CA MET A 112 -17.94 -26.52 -4.73
C MET A 112 -18.09 -25.92 -3.32
N GLU A 113 -17.80 -26.68 -2.27
CA GLU A 113 -17.82 -26.15 -0.90
C GLU A 113 -16.77 -25.06 -0.68
N GLU A 114 -15.52 -25.24 -1.15
CA GLU A 114 -14.49 -24.20 -1.06
C GLU A 114 -14.93 -22.90 -1.76
N MET A 115 -15.60 -23.04 -2.91
CA MET A 115 -16.16 -21.91 -3.67
C MET A 115 -17.30 -21.21 -2.90
N TYR A 116 -18.27 -21.95 -2.36
CA TYR A 116 -19.37 -21.36 -1.58
C TYR A 116 -18.90 -20.73 -0.28
N LEU A 117 -17.87 -21.28 0.37
CA LEU A 117 -17.21 -20.67 1.53
C LEU A 117 -16.54 -19.36 1.15
N SER A 118 -15.80 -19.32 0.04
CA SER A 118 -15.17 -18.09 -0.47
C SER A 118 -16.21 -17.04 -0.83
N TYR A 119 -17.34 -17.42 -1.45
CA TYR A 119 -18.43 -16.51 -1.77
C TYR A 119 -19.11 -15.97 -0.51
N SER A 120 -19.39 -16.82 0.47
CA SER A 120 -19.99 -16.43 1.75
C SER A 120 -19.09 -15.47 2.52
N TYR A 121 -17.76 -15.69 2.49
CA TYR A 121 -16.79 -14.75 3.05
C TYR A 121 -16.77 -13.41 2.30
N PHE A 122 -16.86 -13.40 0.97
CA PHE A 122 -16.99 -12.17 0.18
C PHE A 122 -18.25 -11.38 0.55
N LEU A 123 -19.42 -12.02 0.60
CA LEU A 123 -20.66 -11.37 1.03
C LEU A 123 -20.57 -10.80 2.44
N LEU A 124 -19.89 -11.51 3.35
CA LEU A 124 -19.63 -11.01 4.70
C LEU A 124 -18.81 -9.72 4.67
N LYS A 125 -17.78 -9.61 3.82
CA LYS A 125 -17.01 -8.35 3.69
C LYS A 125 -17.86 -7.22 3.11
N VAL A 126 -18.80 -7.52 2.21
CA VAL A 126 -19.78 -6.52 1.72
C VAL A 126 -20.69 -6.06 2.86
N LEU A 127 -21.15 -6.97 3.72
CA LEU A 127 -21.95 -6.65 4.91
C LEU A 127 -21.17 -5.77 5.91
N ASP A 128 -19.87 -5.97 6.06
CA ASP A 128 -18.99 -5.17 6.92
C ASP A 128 -18.95 -3.68 6.51
N LEU A 129 -19.31 -3.32 5.27
CA LEU A 129 -19.37 -1.92 4.84
C LEU A 129 -20.38 -1.08 5.64
N ALA A 130 -21.42 -1.72 6.17
CA ALA A 130 -22.47 -1.08 6.98
C ALA A 130 -21.91 -0.40 8.24
N ASP A 131 -20.81 -0.89 8.82
CA ASP A 131 -20.14 -0.29 9.98
C ASP A 131 -19.84 1.19 9.77
N THR A 132 -19.33 1.49 8.57
CA THR A 132 -18.92 2.86 8.22
C THR A 132 -20.14 3.76 8.05
N VAL A 133 -21.23 3.21 7.52
CA VAL A 133 -22.52 3.92 7.38
C VAL A 133 -23.05 4.27 8.77
N PHE A 134 -23.01 3.33 9.73
CA PHE A 134 -23.42 3.60 11.10
C PHE A 134 -22.57 4.69 11.77
N PHE A 135 -21.26 4.72 11.52
CA PHE A 135 -20.39 5.79 12.04
C PHE A 135 -20.78 7.17 11.50
N VAL A 136 -21.06 7.27 10.20
CA VAL A 136 -21.47 8.53 9.56
C VAL A 136 -22.83 9.00 10.11
N LEU A 137 -23.84 8.12 10.16
CA LEU A 137 -25.18 8.44 10.66
C LEU A 137 -25.21 8.81 12.16
N ARG A 138 -24.23 8.32 12.93
CA ARG A 138 -24.06 8.66 14.36
C ARG A 138 -23.12 9.84 14.61
N LYS A 139 -22.64 10.53 13.56
CA LYS A 139 -21.64 11.61 13.64
C LYS A 139 -20.35 11.20 14.36
N LYS A 140 -19.93 9.95 14.23
CA LYS A 140 -18.68 9.40 14.81
C LYS A 140 -17.55 9.46 13.79
N GLN A 141 -17.30 10.65 13.21
CA GLN A 141 -16.33 10.81 12.11
C GLN A 141 -14.89 10.45 12.50
N SER A 142 -14.53 10.54 13.78
CA SER A 142 -13.23 10.07 14.30
C SER A 142 -12.99 8.57 14.10
N HIS A 143 -14.04 7.78 13.93
CA HIS A 143 -13.97 6.34 13.65
C HIS A 143 -13.84 6.04 12.15
N VAL A 144 -14.26 6.96 11.27
CA VAL A 144 -14.08 6.87 9.81
C VAL A 144 -12.63 7.27 9.46
N SER A 145 -11.68 6.49 9.98
CA SER A 145 -10.26 6.68 9.74
C SER A 145 -9.85 6.14 8.37
N PHE A 146 -8.68 6.59 7.88
CA PHE A 146 -8.10 6.02 6.66
C PHE A 146 -7.92 4.50 6.78
N LEU A 147 -7.41 4.01 7.91
CA LEU A 147 -7.25 2.57 8.19
C LEU A 147 -8.58 1.82 7.99
N HIS A 148 -9.66 2.33 8.59
CA HIS A 148 -10.98 1.72 8.51
C HIS A 148 -11.48 1.66 7.06
N VAL A 149 -11.55 2.79 6.36
CA VAL A 149 -12.09 2.86 5.00
C VAL A 149 -11.22 2.08 4.01
N TYR A 150 -9.89 2.17 4.14
CA TYR A 150 -8.94 1.41 3.32
C TYR A 150 -9.14 -0.10 3.51
N HIS A 151 -9.14 -0.57 4.75
CA HIS A 151 -9.32 -2.00 5.06
C HIS A 151 -10.66 -2.53 4.52
N HIS A 152 -11.77 -1.87 4.85
CA HIS A 152 -13.10 -2.33 4.41
C HIS A 152 -13.24 -2.33 2.88
N THR A 153 -12.65 -1.36 2.18
CA THR A 153 -12.68 -1.32 0.71
C THR A 153 -11.80 -2.40 0.08
N VAL A 154 -10.55 -2.53 0.54
CA VAL A 154 -9.59 -3.49 -0.02
C VAL A 154 -9.96 -4.93 0.32
N MET A 155 -10.54 -5.20 1.49
CA MET A 155 -11.00 -6.55 1.81
C MET A 155 -12.16 -7.00 0.92
N VAL A 156 -13.08 -6.11 0.54
CA VAL A 156 -14.15 -6.42 -0.42
C VAL A 156 -13.59 -6.71 -1.81
N ILE A 157 -12.67 -5.86 -2.30
CA ILE A 157 -12.01 -6.06 -3.60
C ILE A 157 -11.18 -7.36 -3.59
N GLY A 158 -10.39 -7.58 -2.53
CA GLY A 158 -9.51 -8.73 -2.39
C GLY A 158 -10.28 -10.05 -2.28
N SER A 159 -11.37 -10.09 -1.50
CA SER A 159 -12.23 -11.28 -1.39
C SER A 159 -13.03 -11.54 -2.67
N TYR A 160 -13.43 -10.49 -3.40
CA TYR A 160 -14.03 -10.65 -4.72
C TYR A 160 -13.07 -11.36 -5.68
N PHE A 161 -11.86 -10.82 -5.86
CA PHE A 161 -10.89 -11.46 -6.76
C PHE A 161 -10.38 -12.80 -6.23
N GLY A 162 -10.28 -12.96 -4.91
CA GLY A 162 -9.99 -14.25 -4.28
C GLY A 162 -11.01 -15.30 -4.68
N MET A 163 -12.31 -14.99 -4.60
CA MET A 163 -13.37 -15.87 -5.07
C MET A 163 -13.32 -16.13 -6.58
N LEU A 164 -12.97 -15.13 -7.41
CA LEU A 164 -12.95 -15.31 -8.86
C LEU A 164 -11.78 -16.19 -9.32
N TYR A 165 -10.63 -16.16 -8.65
CA TYR A 165 -9.40 -16.77 -9.18
C TYR A 165 -8.80 -17.86 -8.30
N VAL A 166 -8.94 -17.75 -6.99
CA VAL A 166 -8.40 -18.70 -6.00
C VAL A 166 -9.45 -19.00 -4.91
N PRO A 167 -10.64 -19.50 -5.28
CA PRO A 167 -11.70 -19.82 -4.33
C PRO A 167 -11.34 -21.09 -3.55
N GLY A 168 -10.47 -20.96 -2.55
CA GLY A 168 -10.05 -22.05 -1.68
C GLY A 168 -8.54 -22.16 -1.48
N GLY A 169 -8.09 -23.38 -1.19
CA GLY A 169 -6.68 -23.70 -0.98
C GLY A 169 -5.98 -22.87 0.11
N HIS A 170 -4.80 -22.33 -0.21
CA HIS A 170 -3.94 -21.58 0.72
C HIS A 170 -4.61 -20.33 1.29
N ALA A 171 -5.54 -19.73 0.54
CA ALA A 171 -6.24 -18.50 0.92
C ALA A 171 -7.26 -18.71 2.04
N ILE A 172 -7.74 -19.94 2.26
CA ILE A 172 -8.76 -20.26 3.30
C ILE A 172 -8.29 -19.86 4.69
N MET A 173 -6.98 -19.93 4.97
CA MET A 173 -6.39 -19.53 6.25
C MET A 173 -6.72 -18.07 6.62
N LEU A 174 -6.79 -17.17 5.63
CA LEU A 174 -7.23 -15.79 5.84
C LEU A 174 -8.66 -15.74 6.36
N GLY A 175 -9.55 -16.53 5.75
CA GLY A 175 -10.95 -16.65 6.15
C GLY A 175 -11.10 -17.15 7.59
N ILE A 176 -10.36 -18.19 7.99
CA ILE A 176 -10.38 -18.76 9.35
C ILE A 176 -10.04 -17.70 10.39
N TRP A 177 -8.87 -17.09 10.29
CA TRP A 177 -8.43 -16.13 11.31
C TRP A 177 -9.29 -14.87 11.28
N ASN A 178 -9.67 -14.38 10.09
CA ASN A 178 -10.49 -13.18 10.01
C ASN A 178 -11.88 -13.38 10.62
N THR A 179 -12.55 -14.50 10.34
CA THR A 179 -13.89 -14.78 10.89
C THR A 179 -13.86 -15.01 12.40
N LEU A 180 -12.84 -15.71 12.93
CA LEU A 180 -12.66 -15.84 14.38
C LEU A 180 -12.49 -14.46 15.05
N VAL A 181 -11.57 -13.65 14.54
CA VAL A 181 -11.28 -12.34 15.13
C VAL A 181 -12.45 -11.38 14.94
N HIS A 182 -13.17 -11.42 13.82
CA HIS A 182 -14.37 -10.63 13.61
C HIS A 182 -15.52 -11.07 14.53
N ALA A 183 -15.70 -12.37 14.81
CA ALA A 183 -16.69 -12.82 15.80
C ALA A 183 -16.40 -12.20 17.18
N VAL A 184 -15.14 -12.22 17.63
CA VAL A 184 -14.74 -11.59 18.90
C VAL A 184 -14.89 -10.05 18.85
N MET A 185 -14.51 -9.43 17.72
CA MET A 185 -14.60 -7.97 17.54
C MET A 185 -16.06 -7.47 17.56
N TYR A 186 -16.97 -8.13 16.85
CA TYR A 186 -18.38 -7.75 16.83
C TYR A 186 -19.06 -8.06 18.17
N LEU A 187 -18.64 -9.11 18.88
CA LEU A 187 -19.10 -9.35 20.26
C LEU A 187 -18.66 -8.21 21.18
N TYR A 188 -17.42 -7.75 21.04
CA TYR A 188 -16.93 -6.57 21.73
C TYR A 188 -17.77 -5.32 21.39
N TYR A 189 -18.09 -5.08 20.12
CA TYR A 189 -18.93 -3.94 19.71
C TYR A 189 -20.36 -4.04 20.26
N PHE A 190 -20.94 -5.23 20.25
CA PHE A 190 -22.24 -5.50 20.87
C PHE A 190 -22.23 -5.14 22.36
N LEU A 191 -21.26 -5.65 23.12
CA LEU A 191 -21.15 -5.39 24.55
C LEU A 191 -20.83 -3.92 24.86
N SER A 192 -20.00 -3.28 24.04
CA SER A 192 -19.71 -1.84 24.17
C SER A 192 -20.94 -0.94 23.98
N SER A 193 -21.99 -1.44 23.34
CA SER A 193 -23.25 -0.72 23.15
C SER A 193 -24.13 -0.64 24.42
N TYR A 194 -23.84 -1.43 25.45
CA TYR A 194 -24.49 -1.38 26.77
C TYR A 194 -23.78 -0.43 27.74
N GLY A 195 -22.51 -0.10 27.49
CA GLY A 195 -21.74 0.84 28.31
C GLY A 195 -20.24 0.60 28.23
N SER A 196 -19.45 1.60 28.64
CA SER A 196 -17.98 1.52 28.68
C SER A 196 -17.45 0.50 29.69
N GLN A 197 -18.22 0.21 30.75
CA GLN A 197 -17.87 -0.75 31.81
C GLN A 197 -17.64 -2.17 31.30
N TYR A 198 -18.36 -2.58 30.25
CA TYR A 198 -18.26 -3.93 29.66
C TYR A 198 -17.15 -4.06 28.59
N SER A 199 -16.49 -2.96 28.22
CA SER A 199 -15.56 -2.92 27.09
C SER A 199 -14.12 -2.50 27.44
N GLY A 200 -13.89 -1.87 28.59
CA GLY A 200 -12.58 -1.27 28.90
C GLY A 200 -11.38 -2.24 28.89
N TRP A 201 -11.46 -3.35 29.63
CA TRP A 201 -10.28 -4.17 29.97
C TRP A 201 -9.77 -5.07 28.83
N TRP A 202 -10.67 -5.63 28.04
CA TRP A 202 -10.34 -6.54 26.93
C TRP A 202 -10.14 -5.86 25.56
N LYS A 203 -10.40 -4.55 25.44
CA LYS A 203 -10.15 -3.79 24.19
C LYS A 203 -8.70 -3.92 23.70
N GLN A 204 -7.72 -3.84 24.61
CA GLN A 204 -6.31 -3.98 24.24
C GLN A 204 -5.97 -5.43 23.85
N HIS A 205 -6.62 -6.41 24.47
CA HIS A 205 -6.46 -7.83 24.16
C HIS A 205 -7.02 -8.15 22.77
N LEU A 206 -8.15 -7.56 22.39
CA LEU A 206 -8.69 -7.66 21.03
C LEU A 206 -7.71 -7.12 19.99
N THR A 207 -7.11 -5.94 20.21
CA THR A 207 -6.13 -5.41 19.26
C THR A 207 -4.86 -6.27 19.19
N ARG A 208 -4.42 -6.87 20.30
CA ARG A 208 -3.31 -7.85 20.28
C ARG A 208 -3.66 -9.09 19.46
N MET A 209 -4.89 -9.59 19.57
CA MET A 209 -5.38 -10.72 18.77
C MET A 209 -5.38 -10.39 17.27
N GLN A 210 -5.83 -9.19 16.88
CA GLN A 210 -5.78 -8.69 15.51
C GLN A 210 -4.33 -8.63 14.98
N LEU A 211 -3.39 -8.12 15.79
CA LEU A 211 -1.96 -8.09 15.41
C LEU A 211 -1.39 -9.50 15.22
N LEU A 212 -1.70 -10.43 16.12
CA LEU A 212 -1.26 -11.83 16.00
C LEU A 212 -1.80 -12.50 14.73
N GLN A 213 -3.07 -12.24 14.38
CA GLN A 213 -3.66 -12.69 13.12
C GLN A 213 -2.81 -12.21 11.93
N PHE A 214 -2.49 -10.92 11.84
CA PHE A 214 -1.76 -10.40 10.68
C PHE A 214 -0.31 -10.90 10.61
N ILE A 215 0.34 -11.08 11.75
CA ILE A 215 1.67 -11.70 11.84
C ILE A 215 1.62 -13.13 11.30
N HIS A 216 0.65 -13.93 11.78
CA HIS A 216 0.49 -15.30 11.31
C HIS A 216 0.20 -15.35 9.81
N LEU A 217 -0.71 -14.51 9.30
CA LEU A 217 -1.01 -14.46 7.86
C LEU A 217 0.20 -14.02 7.02
N ALA A 218 1.02 -13.10 7.51
CA ALA A 218 2.27 -12.72 6.84
C ALA A 218 3.23 -13.91 6.73
N PHE A 219 3.36 -14.73 7.78
CA PHE A 219 4.15 -15.96 7.70
C PHE A 219 3.51 -17.01 6.79
N HIS A 220 2.20 -17.22 6.90
CA HIS A 220 1.45 -18.20 6.12
C HIS A 220 1.59 -17.95 4.61
N PHE A 221 1.43 -16.71 4.15
CA PHE A 221 1.62 -16.37 2.74
C PHE A 221 3.09 -16.18 2.35
N GLY A 222 3.93 -15.71 3.28
CA GLY A 222 5.34 -15.43 3.01
C GLY A 222 6.19 -16.70 2.91
N ILE A 223 5.96 -17.72 3.75
CA ILE A 223 6.80 -18.90 3.78
C ILE A 223 6.81 -19.62 2.42
N PRO A 224 5.67 -19.93 1.79
CA PRO A 224 5.67 -20.62 0.52
C PRO A 224 6.15 -19.71 -0.63
N LEU A 225 5.83 -18.42 -0.55
CA LEU A 225 6.26 -17.43 -1.53
C LEU A 225 7.80 -17.32 -1.63
N PHE A 226 8.50 -17.38 -0.50
CA PHE A 226 9.96 -17.18 -0.46
C PHE A 226 10.76 -18.48 -0.34
N PHE A 227 10.23 -19.51 0.33
CA PHE A 227 10.98 -20.72 0.67
C PHE A 227 10.47 -22.00 -0.02
N ASN A 228 9.23 -22.07 -0.49
CA ASN A 228 8.69 -23.27 -1.14
C ASN A 228 8.51 -23.05 -2.65
N ARG A 229 9.57 -23.29 -3.42
CA ARG A 229 9.54 -23.12 -4.89
C ARG A 229 8.63 -24.12 -5.59
N GLU A 230 8.36 -25.27 -4.99
CA GLU A 230 7.52 -26.33 -5.55
C GLU A 230 6.02 -26.11 -5.28
N CYS A 231 5.68 -25.11 -4.47
CA CYS A 231 4.29 -24.79 -4.20
C CYS A 231 3.56 -24.36 -5.46
N LYS A 232 2.57 -25.16 -5.87
CA LYS A 232 1.77 -24.95 -7.09
C LYS A 232 0.65 -23.93 -6.93
N PHE A 233 0.41 -23.42 -5.71
CA PHE A 233 -0.54 -22.32 -5.52
C PHE A 233 -0.03 -21.06 -6.25
N PRO A 234 -0.89 -20.22 -6.86
CA PRO A 234 -0.41 -19.10 -7.67
C PRO A 234 0.39 -18.07 -6.87
N ARG A 235 1.67 -17.88 -7.22
CA ARG A 235 2.59 -16.95 -6.53
C ARG A 235 2.10 -15.50 -6.52
N PHE A 236 1.38 -15.07 -7.55
CA PHE A 236 0.77 -13.74 -7.60
C PHE A 236 -0.16 -13.51 -6.40
N TRP A 237 -1.09 -14.44 -6.15
CA TRP A 237 -2.04 -14.34 -5.05
C TRP A 237 -1.38 -14.48 -3.67
N MET A 238 -0.31 -15.29 -3.56
CA MET A 238 0.51 -15.31 -2.33
C MET A 238 1.18 -13.97 -2.07
N GLY A 239 1.77 -13.36 -3.10
CA GLY A 239 2.41 -12.04 -3.00
C GLY A 239 1.44 -10.95 -2.58
N VAL A 240 0.24 -10.94 -3.16
CA VAL A 240 -0.84 -10.02 -2.77
C VAL A 240 -1.25 -10.23 -1.31
N GLY A 241 -1.49 -11.48 -0.89
CA GLY A 241 -1.84 -11.82 0.49
C GLY A 241 -0.75 -11.42 1.49
N PHE A 242 0.51 -11.67 1.16
CA PHE A 242 1.67 -11.30 1.98
C PHE A 242 1.80 -9.78 2.12
N LEU A 243 1.78 -9.04 1.01
CA LEU A 243 1.88 -7.58 1.02
C LEU A 243 0.73 -6.95 1.79
N GLN A 244 -0.50 -7.43 1.57
CA GLN A 244 -1.68 -6.93 2.27
C GLN A 244 -1.58 -7.17 3.78
N ALA A 245 -1.11 -8.36 4.21
CA ALA A 245 -0.88 -8.65 5.62
C ALA A 245 0.14 -7.68 6.25
N LEU A 246 1.23 -7.35 5.54
CA LEU A 246 2.22 -6.36 6.02
C LEU A 246 1.66 -4.94 6.11
N VAL A 247 0.88 -4.50 5.12
CA VAL A 247 0.27 -3.17 5.13
C VAL A 247 -0.69 -3.02 6.30
N ILE A 248 -1.60 -3.99 6.49
CA ILE A 248 -2.56 -3.95 7.59
C ILE A 248 -1.87 -4.09 8.94
N LEU A 249 -0.85 -4.95 9.05
CA LEU A 249 -0.01 -5.05 10.25
C LEU A 249 0.63 -3.69 10.59
N GLY A 250 1.21 -3.00 9.60
CA GLY A 250 1.81 -1.68 9.79
C GLY A 250 0.79 -0.64 10.29
N LEU A 251 -0.40 -0.60 9.69
CA LEU A 251 -1.46 0.33 10.09
C LEU A 251 -2.03 0.02 11.49
N PHE A 252 -2.22 -1.27 11.83
CA PHE A 252 -2.67 -1.67 13.18
C PHE A 252 -1.59 -1.47 14.23
N MET A 253 -0.30 -1.63 13.88
CA MET A 253 0.81 -1.30 14.78
C MET A 253 0.86 0.20 15.07
N ASP A 254 0.70 1.06 14.06
CA ASP A 254 0.60 2.51 14.23
C ASP A 254 -0.59 2.88 15.15
N PHE A 255 -1.77 2.29 14.90
CA PHE A 255 -2.94 2.44 15.75
C PHE A 255 -2.68 1.99 17.19
N TYR A 256 -2.03 0.83 17.38
CA TYR A 256 -1.73 0.27 18.69
C TYR A 256 -0.77 1.17 19.47
N ILE A 257 0.29 1.64 18.81
CA ILE A 257 1.27 2.55 19.38
C ILE A 257 0.60 3.85 19.81
N LYS A 258 -0.17 4.49 18.91
CA LYS A 258 -0.85 5.77 19.21
C LYS A 258 -1.91 5.63 20.31
N SER A 259 -2.69 4.56 20.30
CA SER A 259 -3.85 4.40 21.18
C SER A 259 -3.49 3.86 22.56
N TYR A 260 -2.48 2.98 22.67
CA TYR A 260 -2.16 2.28 23.91
C TYR A 260 -0.75 2.54 24.44
N ILE A 261 0.24 2.87 23.60
CA ILE A 261 1.62 3.08 24.06
C ILE A 261 1.87 4.57 24.33
N VAL A 262 1.55 5.44 23.38
CA VAL A 262 1.71 6.90 23.50
C VAL A 262 0.79 7.44 24.59
N LYS A 263 -0.47 6.99 24.63
CA LYS A 263 -1.45 7.38 25.66
C LYS A 263 -1.10 6.83 27.06
N ARG A 264 -0.37 5.71 27.15
CA ARG A 264 0.13 5.13 28.42
C ARG A 264 1.38 5.85 28.93
N LYS A 265 2.17 6.50 28.06
CA LYS A 265 3.31 7.34 28.47
C LYS A 265 2.90 8.62 29.21
N GLU A 266 1.64 9.03 29.16
CA GLU A 266 1.09 10.08 30.03
C GLU A 266 0.63 9.56 31.41
N HIS A 267 0.57 8.23 31.63
CA HIS A 267 -0.04 7.66 32.84
C HIS A 267 0.74 6.57 33.58
N ALA A 268 1.86 6.05 33.08
CA ALA A 268 2.68 5.12 33.88
C ALA A 268 4.10 4.97 33.33
N SER A 269 5.05 5.57 34.04
CA SER A 269 6.27 4.83 34.39
C SER A 269 5.86 3.53 35.09
N LEU A 270 6.64 2.47 34.87
CA LEU A 270 6.63 1.16 35.54
C LEU A 270 6.06 -0.03 34.74
N ALA A 271 6.94 -1.03 34.64
CA ALA A 271 6.75 -2.45 34.34
C ALA A 271 6.42 -2.86 32.89
N VAL A 272 7.30 -3.66 32.26
CA VAL A 272 7.39 -5.12 32.46
C VAL A 272 8.52 -5.70 31.58
N ARG A 273 9.34 -6.59 32.16
CA ARG A 273 10.15 -7.62 31.48
C ARG A 273 9.28 -8.84 31.17
N PHE A 274 9.36 -9.41 29.96
CA PHE A 274 8.99 -10.79 29.56
C PHE A 274 9.23 -10.87 28.02
N THR A 275 9.87 -11.85 27.35
CA THR A 275 10.39 -13.19 27.66
C THR A 275 11.39 -13.58 26.55
N PHE A 276 12.43 -14.36 26.87
CA PHE A 276 13.59 -14.64 26.00
C PHE A 276 13.45 -15.83 25.01
N TYR A 277 12.29 -16.50 24.91
CA TYR A 277 12.15 -17.68 24.02
C TYR A 277 11.55 -17.38 22.63
N THR A 278 10.76 -16.32 22.48
CA THR A 278 10.27 -15.82 21.17
C THR A 278 11.38 -15.13 20.37
N MET A 279 12.40 -14.60 21.04
CA MET A 279 13.53 -13.92 20.38
C MET A 279 14.40 -14.88 19.57
N ALA A 280 14.67 -16.10 20.03
CA ALA A 280 15.55 -17.02 19.31
C ALA A 280 14.98 -17.47 17.94
N LEU A 281 13.67 -17.70 17.87
CA LEU A 281 12.95 -18.09 16.64
C LEU A 281 12.80 -16.93 15.67
N ILE A 282 12.59 -15.72 16.21
CA ILE A 282 12.59 -14.46 15.44
C ILE A 282 14.00 -14.18 14.91
N ILE A 283 15.04 -14.32 15.72
CA ILE A 283 16.44 -14.11 15.34
C ILE A 283 16.86 -15.10 14.25
N ARG A 284 16.50 -16.39 14.36
CA ARG A 284 16.81 -17.39 13.33
C ARG A 284 16.07 -17.11 12.01
N SER A 285 14.82 -16.66 12.08
CA SER A 285 14.03 -16.25 10.90
C SER A 285 14.58 -14.96 10.26
N ILE A 286 14.98 -13.98 11.07
CA ILE A 286 15.64 -12.75 10.61
C ILE A 286 16.99 -13.07 10.00
N TYR A 287 17.77 -13.97 10.60
CA TYR A 287 19.08 -14.38 10.09
C TYR A 287 18.96 -15.15 8.76
N SER A 288 17.99 -16.06 8.65
CA SER A 288 17.70 -16.77 7.40
C SER A 288 17.23 -15.82 6.28
N GLY A 289 16.31 -14.90 6.60
CA GLY A 289 15.87 -13.87 5.65
C GLY A 289 16.99 -12.91 5.26
N TYR A 290 17.86 -12.55 6.20
CA TYR A 290 19.05 -11.74 5.96
C TYR A 290 20.00 -12.43 4.98
N ASN A 291 20.35 -13.69 5.21
CA ASN A 291 21.22 -14.45 4.30
C ASN A 291 20.63 -14.56 2.90
N TYR A 292 19.31 -14.75 2.77
CA TYR A 292 18.63 -14.78 1.48
C TYR A 292 18.69 -13.43 0.74
N LEU A 293 18.45 -12.32 1.43
CA LEU A 293 18.54 -10.98 0.83
C LEU A 293 19.97 -10.64 0.39
N VAL A 294 20.96 -11.05 1.19
CA VAL A 294 22.38 -10.91 0.85
C VAL A 294 22.75 -11.77 -0.36
N ASP A 295 22.35 -13.04 -0.39
CA ASP A 295 22.65 -13.99 -1.49
C ASP A 295 22.03 -13.61 -2.83
N LYS A 296 20.91 -12.88 -2.83
CA LYS A 296 20.24 -12.43 -4.07
C LYS A 296 20.64 -11.03 -4.51
N THR A 297 21.51 -10.36 -3.76
CA THR A 297 21.98 -9.02 -4.11
C THR A 297 22.88 -9.10 -5.35
N ASP A 298 22.67 -8.19 -6.29
CA ASP A 298 23.55 -7.97 -7.44
C ASP A 298 24.96 -7.60 -6.94
N GLU A 299 25.95 -8.45 -7.22
CA GLU A 299 27.32 -8.27 -6.74
C GLU A 299 27.92 -6.93 -7.16
N ARG A 300 27.47 -6.38 -8.30
CA ARG A 300 27.97 -5.10 -8.86
C ARG A 300 27.63 -3.90 -8.00
N VAL A 301 26.68 -4.01 -7.07
CA VAL A 301 26.31 -2.91 -6.17
C VAL A 301 26.97 -3.01 -4.79
N LEU A 302 27.66 -4.10 -4.46
CA LEU A 302 28.18 -4.33 -3.11
C LEU A 302 29.26 -3.31 -2.72
N ASP A 303 30.05 -2.85 -3.68
CA ASP A 303 31.09 -1.84 -3.48
C ASP A 303 30.55 -0.41 -3.51
N LEU A 304 29.29 -0.21 -3.90
CA LEU A 304 28.70 1.12 -4.00
C LEU A 304 28.35 1.67 -2.59
N PRO A 305 28.70 2.95 -2.30
CA PRO A 305 28.32 3.60 -1.06
C PRO A 305 26.81 3.52 -0.80
N LEU A 306 26.43 3.30 0.47
CA LEU A 306 25.07 3.09 0.97
C LEU A 306 24.40 1.75 0.58
N LEU A 307 25.02 0.96 -0.31
CA LEU A 307 24.50 -0.33 -0.77
C LEU A 307 25.30 -1.54 -0.26
N ARG A 308 26.37 -1.33 0.52
CA ARG A 308 27.12 -2.43 1.16
C ARG A 308 26.29 -3.29 2.11
N SER A 309 25.40 -2.69 2.91
CA SER A 309 24.53 -3.42 3.85
C SER A 309 23.06 -3.21 3.54
N VAL A 310 22.30 -4.31 3.49
CA VAL A 310 20.84 -4.32 3.25
C VAL A 310 20.09 -3.43 4.25
N TRP A 311 20.66 -3.23 5.44
CA TRP A 311 20.06 -2.42 6.51
C TRP A 311 20.34 -0.92 6.43
N THR A 312 21.35 -0.48 5.67
CA THR A 312 21.77 0.93 5.66
C THR A 312 20.64 1.87 5.29
N VAL A 313 19.95 1.64 4.17
CA VAL A 313 18.85 2.50 3.72
C VAL A 313 17.62 2.39 4.62
N PRO A 314 17.14 1.19 5.02
CA PRO A 314 16.07 1.08 6.01
C PRO A 314 16.34 1.82 7.33
N LEU A 315 17.59 1.77 7.84
CA LEU A 315 17.98 2.50 9.05
C LEU A 315 17.98 4.02 8.82
N ILE A 316 18.49 4.49 7.67
CA ILE A 316 18.42 5.91 7.30
C ILE A 316 16.96 6.36 7.20
N SER A 317 16.10 5.61 6.51
CA SER A 317 14.67 5.93 6.39
C SER A 317 13.95 5.89 7.74
N GLY A 318 14.27 4.94 8.61
CA GLY A 318 13.73 4.85 9.97
C GLY A 318 14.16 6.04 10.83
N ALA A 319 15.44 6.42 10.80
CA ALA A 319 15.97 7.58 11.49
C ALA A 319 15.35 8.88 10.96
N TYR A 320 15.22 9.00 9.63
CA TYR A 320 14.52 10.10 8.97
C TYR A 320 13.07 10.21 9.44
N LEU A 321 12.29 9.12 9.42
CA LEU A 321 10.90 9.11 9.87
C LEU A 321 10.78 9.50 11.34
N TYR A 322 11.64 8.95 12.20
CA TYR A 322 11.68 9.28 13.61
C TYR A 322 12.00 10.76 13.85
N PHE A 323 12.92 11.33 13.06
CA PHE A 323 13.22 12.75 13.11
C PHE A 323 12.04 13.60 12.64
N VAL A 324 11.52 13.39 11.43
CA VAL A 324 10.53 14.30 10.84
C VAL A 324 9.14 14.22 11.49
N LEU A 325 8.77 13.06 12.04
CA LEU A 325 7.46 12.85 12.67
C LEU A 325 7.45 13.09 14.18
N ASN A 326 8.60 13.06 14.85
CA ASN A 326 8.65 13.10 16.32
C ASN A 326 9.72 14.05 16.86
N VAL A 327 11.01 13.73 16.68
CA VAL A 327 12.09 14.49 17.33
C VAL A 327 12.20 15.91 16.81
N GLY A 328 12.25 16.10 15.50
CA GLY A 328 12.40 17.40 14.86
C GLY A 328 11.30 18.39 15.26
N PRO A 329 10.00 18.05 15.14
CA PRO A 329 8.91 18.92 15.58
C PRO A 329 8.99 19.28 17.07
N LYS A 330 9.38 18.34 17.94
CA LYS A 330 9.56 18.59 19.39
C LYS A 330 10.74 19.51 19.68
N LEU A 331 11.88 19.28 19.04
CA LEU A 331 13.06 20.15 19.17
C LEU A 331 12.77 21.58 18.70
N MET A 332 11.95 21.71 17.66
CA MET A 332 11.58 23.01 17.08
C MET A 332 10.40 23.68 17.78
N ALA A 333 9.69 23.00 18.69
CA ALA A 333 8.48 23.53 19.34
C ALA A 333 8.75 24.90 19.99
N ASN A 334 9.81 24.98 20.79
CA ASN A 334 10.21 26.19 21.54
C ASN A 334 11.32 27.00 20.87
N ARG A 335 11.67 26.68 19.61
CA ARG A 335 12.70 27.40 18.84
C ARG A 335 12.07 28.25 17.75
N LYS A 336 12.74 29.34 17.37
CA LYS A 336 12.40 30.12 16.18
C LYS A 336 12.75 29.30 14.92
N PRO A 337 12.02 29.46 13.79
CA PRO A 337 12.37 28.82 12.52
C PRO A 337 13.82 29.14 12.13
N ILE A 338 14.57 28.13 11.69
CA ILE A 338 15.97 28.34 11.26
C ILE A 338 15.98 29.06 9.91
N GLU A 339 16.70 30.17 9.83
CA GLU A 339 16.90 30.88 8.57
C GLU A 339 18.02 30.21 7.77
N MET A 340 17.65 29.58 6.66
CA MET A 340 18.57 28.82 5.79
C MET A 340 18.35 29.15 4.31
N ARG A 341 18.00 30.41 4.02
CA ARG A 341 17.61 30.84 2.67
C ARG A 341 18.70 30.59 1.63
N ARG A 342 19.94 31.04 1.90
CA ARG A 342 21.09 30.86 1.00
C ARG A 342 21.40 29.37 0.79
N PHE A 343 21.42 28.60 1.87
CA PHE A 343 21.64 27.16 1.82
C PHE A 343 20.58 26.46 0.96
N LEU A 344 19.29 26.79 1.12
CA LEU A 344 18.23 26.22 0.30
C LEU A 344 18.32 26.63 -1.17
N CYS A 345 18.76 27.84 -1.49
CA CYS A 345 19.03 28.22 -2.88
C CYS A 345 20.12 27.33 -3.50
N VAL A 346 21.24 27.14 -2.79
CA VAL A 346 22.33 26.27 -3.26
C VAL A 346 21.88 24.83 -3.38
N TYR A 347 21.17 24.30 -2.38
CA TYR A 347 20.64 22.94 -2.38
C TYR A 347 19.67 22.69 -3.54
N ASN A 348 18.70 23.59 -3.78
CA ASN A 348 17.75 23.42 -4.88
C ASN A 348 18.46 23.54 -6.25
N LEU A 349 19.44 24.45 -6.40
CA LEU A 349 20.21 24.56 -7.64
C LEU A 349 21.06 23.31 -7.88
N PHE A 350 21.69 22.76 -6.84
CA PHE A 350 22.40 21.50 -6.90
C PHE A 350 21.47 20.35 -7.32
N GLN A 351 20.29 20.26 -6.71
CA GLN A 351 19.26 19.30 -7.10
C GLN A 351 18.85 19.44 -8.57
N VAL A 352 18.67 20.66 -9.09
CA VAL A 352 18.40 20.90 -10.52
C VAL A 352 19.53 20.33 -11.39
N VAL A 353 20.78 20.70 -11.11
CA VAL A 353 21.94 20.26 -11.89
C VAL A 353 22.08 18.74 -11.85
N ALA A 354 21.96 18.11 -10.68
CA ALA A 354 22.10 16.66 -10.51
C ALA A 354 20.97 15.88 -11.20
N ASN A 355 19.73 16.39 -11.16
CA ASN A 355 18.61 15.79 -11.89
C ASN A 355 18.77 15.95 -13.41
N VAL A 356 19.17 17.13 -13.90
CA VAL A 356 19.44 17.37 -15.34
C VAL A 356 20.57 16.46 -15.84
N TRP A 357 21.65 16.33 -15.07
CA TRP A 357 22.76 15.47 -15.42
C TRP A 357 22.34 14.00 -15.51
N THR A 358 21.58 13.50 -14.53
CA THR A 358 21.06 12.12 -14.54
C THR A 358 20.10 11.88 -15.70
N PHE A 359 19.24 12.85 -16.02
CA PHE A 359 18.35 12.78 -17.18
C PHE A 359 19.13 12.75 -18.50
N ALA A 360 20.16 13.59 -18.64
CA ALA A 360 21.04 13.61 -19.81
C ALA A 360 21.81 12.30 -19.99
N MET A 361 22.24 11.65 -18.90
CA MET A 361 22.81 10.29 -18.97
C MET A 361 21.80 9.29 -19.53
N GLY A 362 20.54 9.37 -19.09
CA GLY A 362 19.45 8.56 -19.63
C GLY A 362 19.21 8.78 -21.12
N LEU A 363 19.17 10.04 -21.58
CA LEU A 363 19.04 10.36 -23.00
C LEU A 363 20.20 9.81 -23.83
N LYS A 364 21.44 9.96 -23.33
CA LYS A 364 22.63 9.40 -23.98
C LYS A 364 22.55 7.87 -24.06
N TYR A 365 22.03 7.21 -23.03
CA TYR A 365 21.80 5.77 -23.03
C TYR A 365 20.77 5.36 -24.09
N LEU A 366 19.62 6.03 -24.19
CA LEU A 366 18.59 5.74 -25.20
C LEU A 366 19.09 5.98 -26.64
N HIS A 367 20.01 6.93 -26.84
CA HIS A 367 20.63 7.18 -28.14
C HIS A 367 21.71 6.15 -28.50
N ARG A 368 22.43 5.63 -27.50
CA ARG A 368 23.57 4.72 -27.68
C ARG A 368 23.16 3.26 -27.82
N TYR A 369 22.07 2.86 -27.16
CA TYR A 369 21.65 1.46 -27.05
C TYR A 369 20.21 1.26 -27.55
N PRO A 370 19.89 0.10 -28.16
CA PRO A 370 18.53 -0.22 -28.58
C PRO A 370 17.66 -0.48 -27.33
N TYR A 371 16.88 0.53 -26.93
CA TYR A 371 15.93 0.41 -25.83
C TYR A 371 14.52 0.11 -26.34
N SER A 372 13.92 -0.97 -25.84
CA SER A 372 12.54 -1.32 -26.14
C SER A 372 11.58 -0.60 -25.21
N HIS A 373 10.86 0.39 -25.74
CA HIS A 373 9.77 1.08 -25.03
C HIS A 373 8.54 0.19 -24.80
N VAL A 374 8.47 -1.00 -25.40
CA VAL A 374 7.42 -1.98 -25.15
C VAL A 374 7.79 -2.81 -23.94
N CYS A 375 8.98 -3.40 -23.97
CA CYS A 375 9.54 -4.06 -22.82
C CYS A 375 11.06 -4.21 -22.91
N GLN A 376 11.73 -3.75 -21.86
CA GLN A 376 13.17 -3.88 -21.69
C GLN A 376 13.51 -4.92 -20.60
N PRO A 377 14.23 -6.02 -20.93
CA PRO A 377 14.71 -6.98 -19.93
C PRO A 377 15.73 -6.33 -18.99
N VAL A 378 15.87 -6.89 -17.78
CA VAL A 378 17.03 -6.60 -16.92
C VAL A 378 18.22 -7.40 -17.43
N GLN A 379 19.36 -6.74 -17.61
CA GLN A 379 20.62 -7.39 -17.96
C GLN A 379 21.56 -7.31 -16.77
N ASN A 380 22.06 -8.46 -16.29
CA ASN A 380 22.98 -8.57 -15.16
C ASN A 380 24.34 -9.11 -15.61
N ASP A 381 24.88 -8.56 -16.69
CA ASP A 381 26.17 -8.93 -17.26
C ASP A 381 27.23 -7.82 -17.01
N ALA A 382 28.49 -8.15 -17.29
CA ALA A 382 29.60 -7.19 -17.24
C ALA A 382 29.70 -6.31 -18.49
N GLY A 383 28.68 -6.34 -19.36
CA GLY A 383 28.63 -5.56 -20.59
C GLY A 383 28.59 -4.05 -20.34
N ALA A 384 29.02 -3.29 -21.35
CA ALA A 384 29.03 -1.84 -21.30
C ALA A 384 27.61 -1.27 -21.08
N GLN A 385 26.60 -1.82 -21.77
CA GLN A 385 25.21 -1.40 -21.63
C GLN A 385 24.74 -1.51 -20.19
N SER A 386 24.86 -2.69 -19.58
CA SER A 386 24.42 -2.91 -18.21
C SER A 386 25.19 -2.08 -17.18
N THR A 387 26.49 -1.85 -17.39
CA THR A 387 27.28 -0.92 -16.57
C THR A 387 26.76 0.52 -16.68
N HIS A 388 26.33 0.97 -17.86
CA HIS A 388 25.71 2.27 -18.05
C HIS A 388 24.34 2.36 -17.35
N GLU A 389 23.51 1.31 -17.44
CA GLU A 389 22.23 1.22 -16.72
C GLU A 389 22.43 1.34 -15.21
N LEU A 390 23.40 0.59 -14.67
CA LEU A 390 23.77 0.59 -13.26
C LEU A 390 24.18 2.00 -12.77
N ARG A 391 25.00 2.71 -13.54
CA ARG A 391 25.45 4.07 -13.20
C ARG A 391 24.29 5.07 -13.18
N ILE A 392 23.38 4.99 -14.14
CA ILE A 392 22.17 5.84 -14.18
C ILE A 392 21.26 5.54 -12.99
N ALA A 393 21.01 4.25 -12.73
CA ALA A 393 20.19 3.81 -11.61
C ALA A 393 20.79 4.23 -10.26
N TYR A 394 22.13 4.16 -10.13
CA TYR A 394 22.83 4.58 -8.91
C TYR A 394 22.74 6.09 -8.70
N ALA A 395 22.96 6.90 -9.73
CA ALA A 395 22.77 8.35 -9.66
C ALA A 395 21.33 8.71 -9.24
N TYR A 396 20.34 8.03 -9.81
CA TYR A 396 18.94 8.17 -9.43
C TYR A 396 18.68 7.80 -7.95
N PHE A 397 19.24 6.69 -7.49
CA PHE A 397 19.13 6.26 -6.09
C PHE A 397 19.71 7.32 -5.13
N LEU A 398 20.89 7.86 -5.41
CA LEU A 398 21.50 8.91 -4.60
C LEU A 398 20.62 10.17 -4.54
N LEU A 399 19.98 10.55 -5.65
CA LEU A 399 19.00 11.64 -5.66
C LEU A 399 17.82 11.35 -4.73
N LYS A 400 17.28 10.12 -4.70
CA LYS A 400 16.16 9.81 -3.79
C LYS A 400 16.55 9.84 -2.32
N ILE A 401 17.80 9.50 -2.00
CA ILE A 401 18.34 9.69 -0.64
C ILE A 401 18.48 11.17 -0.31
N LEU A 402 18.98 11.97 -1.24
CA LEU A 402 19.11 13.42 -1.08
C LEU A 402 17.74 14.10 -0.89
N ASP A 403 16.71 13.67 -1.63
CA ASP A 403 15.34 14.17 -1.54
C ASP A 403 14.75 14.06 -0.12
N LEU A 404 15.24 13.15 0.73
CA LEU A 404 14.81 13.07 2.15
C LEU A 404 15.13 14.35 2.94
N ALA A 405 16.14 15.12 2.52
CA ALA A 405 16.52 16.35 3.19
C ALA A 405 15.43 17.45 3.08
N ASP A 406 14.59 17.42 2.03
CA ASP A 406 13.51 18.39 1.83
C ASP A 406 12.60 18.49 3.05
N THR A 407 12.20 17.33 3.57
CA THR A 407 11.27 17.23 4.67
C THR A 407 11.92 17.63 5.99
N VAL A 408 13.22 17.35 6.14
CA VAL A 408 14.03 17.85 7.26
C VAL A 408 14.04 19.39 7.24
N PHE A 409 14.25 20.01 6.09
CA PHE A 409 14.22 21.47 5.96
C PHE A 409 12.84 22.06 6.26
N PHE A 410 11.74 21.38 5.89
CA PHE A 410 10.40 21.82 6.28
C PHE A 410 10.21 21.83 7.80
N VAL A 411 10.67 20.79 8.50
CA VAL A 411 10.60 20.70 9.96
C VAL A 411 11.44 21.80 10.62
N LEU A 412 12.70 21.99 10.20
CA LEU A 412 13.60 23.02 10.74
C LEU A 412 13.10 24.45 10.49
N ARG A 413 12.28 24.66 9.45
CA ARG A 413 11.65 25.95 9.13
C ARG A 413 10.24 26.11 9.72
N LYS A 414 9.78 25.16 10.55
CA LYS A 414 8.41 25.10 11.10
C LYS A 414 7.33 25.19 10.02
N LYS A 415 7.56 24.59 8.86
CA LYS A 415 6.60 24.51 7.74
C LYS A 415 5.81 23.21 7.79
N GLN A 416 5.19 22.91 8.93
CA GLN A 416 4.54 21.62 9.17
C GLN A 416 3.38 21.31 8.21
N SER A 417 2.72 22.32 7.66
CA SER A 417 1.70 22.15 6.61
C SER A 417 2.23 21.48 5.34
N HIS A 418 3.54 21.54 5.09
CA HIS A 418 4.20 20.89 3.96
C HIS A 418 4.60 19.43 4.26
N VAL A 419 4.73 19.06 5.55
CA VAL A 419 4.99 17.69 6.01
C VAL A 419 3.68 16.90 5.99
N SER A 420 3.12 16.75 4.79
CA SER A 420 1.90 16.00 4.55
C SER A 420 2.17 14.50 4.47
N PHE A 421 1.14 13.68 4.65
CA PHE A 421 1.21 12.24 4.44
C PHE A 421 1.74 11.91 3.03
N LEU A 422 1.22 12.58 1.99
CA LEU A 422 1.66 12.42 0.60
C LEU A 422 3.18 12.58 0.46
N HIS A 423 3.72 13.66 1.03
CA HIS A 423 5.14 13.98 0.92
C HIS A 423 6.01 12.99 1.70
N VAL A 424 5.70 12.71 2.98
CA VAL A 424 6.49 11.78 3.79
C VAL A 424 6.43 10.36 3.24
N TYR A 425 5.23 9.89 2.84
CA TYR A 425 5.04 8.59 2.24
C TYR A 425 5.87 8.44 0.96
N HIS A 426 5.73 9.40 0.02
CA HIS A 426 6.45 9.38 -1.26
C HIS A 426 7.97 9.38 -1.06
N HIS A 427 8.52 10.30 -0.27
CA HIS A 427 9.97 10.40 -0.07
C HIS A 427 10.54 9.13 0.60
N THR A 428 9.81 8.55 1.55
CA THR A 428 10.24 7.30 2.22
C THR A 428 10.17 6.10 1.27
N ILE A 429 9.04 5.89 0.58
CA ILE A 429 8.88 4.71 -0.27
C ILE A 429 9.81 4.77 -1.49
N MET A 430 10.05 5.96 -2.05
CA MET A 430 10.97 6.12 -3.18
C MET A 430 12.43 5.84 -2.78
N ALA A 431 12.87 6.27 -1.59
CA ALA A 431 14.21 5.96 -1.08
C ALA A 431 14.40 4.46 -0.83
N VAL A 432 13.44 3.83 -0.15
CA VAL A 432 13.50 2.39 0.15
C VAL A 432 13.39 1.55 -1.13
N SER A 433 12.41 1.82 -1.99
CA SER A 433 12.22 1.07 -3.23
C SER A 433 13.37 1.27 -4.22
N ALA A 434 13.94 2.47 -4.35
CA ALA A 434 15.13 2.69 -5.18
C ALA A 434 16.32 1.86 -4.68
N SER A 435 16.50 1.72 -3.36
CA SER A 435 17.56 0.85 -2.81
C SER A 435 17.33 -0.63 -3.13
N LEU A 436 16.08 -1.09 -3.07
CA LEU A 436 15.74 -2.47 -3.42
C LEU A 436 15.91 -2.71 -4.93
N PHE A 437 15.55 -1.74 -5.77
CA PHE A 437 15.74 -1.85 -7.21
C PHE A 437 17.21 -1.86 -7.56
N MET A 438 18.03 -1.02 -6.93
CA MET A 438 19.49 -1.10 -7.10
C MET A 438 20.03 -2.48 -6.72
N ARG A 439 19.55 -3.08 -5.64
CA ARG A 439 20.06 -4.38 -5.17
C ARG A 439 19.67 -5.56 -6.04
N TYR A 440 18.51 -5.52 -6.69
CA TYR A 440 17.94 -6.73 -7.30
C TYR A 440 17.60 -6.57 -8.79
N LEU A 441 17.39 -5.34 -9.26
CA LEU A 441 16.80 -5.02 -10.56
C LEU A 441 17.38 -3.70 -11.11
N ALA A 442 18.70 -3.55 -11.06
CA ALA A 442 19.38 -2.32 -11.48
C ALA A 442 19.39 -2.22 -13.02
N GLY A 443 18.30 -1.71 -13.60
CA GLY A 443 18.20 -1.44 -15.03
C GLY A 443 16.88 -1.89 -15.66
N GLY A 444 16.93 -2.18 -16.95
CA GLY A 444 15.80 -2.68 -17.73
C GLY A 444 14.60 -1.71 -17.79
N HIS A 445 13.39 -2.27 -17.70
CA HIS A 445 12.12 -1.53 -17.89
C HIS A 445 11.93 -0.35 -16.93
N ALA A 446 12.58 -0.37 -15.76
CA ALA A 446 12.49 0.68 -14.75
C ALA A 446 13.35 1.92 -15.05
N ILE A 447 14.27 1.88 -16.01
CA ILE A 447 15.09 3.05 -16.38
C ILE A 447 14.22 4.23 -16.81
N MET A 448 13.14 3.96 -17.54
CA MET A 448 12.19 4.99 -17.97
C MET A 448 11.57 5.74 -16.78
N LEU A 449 11.33 5.06 -15.66
CA LEU A 449 10.85 5.71 -14.42
C LEU A 449 11.87 6.70 -13.90
N GLY A 450 13.13 6.28 -13.77
CA GLY A 450 14.21 7.15 -13.29
C GLY A 450 14.43 8.36 -14.19
N MET A 451 14.41 8.16 -15.51
CA MET A 451 14.56 9.22 -16.50
C MET A 451 13.44 10.26 -16.40
N LEU A 452 12.17 9.83 -16.45
CA LEU A 452 11.06 10.76 -16.38
C LEU A 452 10.95 11.46 -15.02
N ASN A 453 11.22 10.74 -13.93
CA ASN A 453 11.22 11.35 -12.60
C ASN A 453 12.31 12.42 -12.46
N THR A 454 13.52 12.19 -12.96
CA THR A 454 14.62 13.18 -12.90
C THR A 454 14.34 14.41 -13.75
N PHE A 455 13.75 14.25 -14.93
CA PHE A 455 13.28 15.40 -15.73
C PHE A 455 12.26 16.24 -14.96
N VAL A 456 11.23 15.62 -14.39
CA VAL A 456 10.19 16.33 -13.64
C VAL A 456 10.74 16.94 -12.34
N HIS A 457 11.64 16.24 -11.65
CA HIS A 457 12.31 16.77 -10.46
C HIS A 457 13.22 17.96 -10.79
N ALA A 458 13.90 17.98 -11.94
CA ALA A 458 14.66 19.16 -12.38
C ALA A 458 13.74 20.38 -12.51
N VAL A 459 12.56 20.23 -13.14
CA VAL A 459 11.58 21.33 -13.26
C VAL A 459 11.03 21.74 -11.89
N MET A 460 10.70 20.78 -11.03
CA MET A 460 10.16 21.03 -9.69
C MET A 460 11.17 21.75 -8.78
N TYR A 461 12.43 21.29 -8.74
CA TYR A 461 13.47 21.94 -7.93
C TYR A 461 13.86 23.30 -8.49
N PHE A 462 13.78 23.50 -9.80
CA PHE A 462 13.97 24.84 -10.39
C PHE A 462 12.86 25.79 -9.94
N TYR A 463 11.61 25.32 -9.90
CA TYR A 463 10.51 26.08 -9.32
C TYR A 463 10.78 26.40 -7.84
N PHE A 464 11.20 25.43 -7.02
CA PHE A 464 11.55 25.68 -5.61
C PHE A 464 12.71 26.66 -5.44
N PHE A 465 13.75 26.59 -6.27
CA PHE A 465 14.83 27.57 -6.31
C PHE A 465 14.29 28.99 -6.56
N LEU A 466 13.44 29.18 -7.57
CA LEU A 466 12.86 30.48 -7.89
C LEU A 466 11.98 31.03 -6.76
N THR A 467 11.22 30.18 -6.05
CA THR A 467 10.40 30.64 -4.92
C THR A 467 11.23 31.27 -3.80
N ILE A 468 12.52 30.95 -3.72
CA ILE A 468 13.44 31.46 -2.70
C ILE A 468 14.32 32.60 -3.25
N TYR A 469 14.84 32.46 -4.47
CA TYR A 469 15.75 33.45 -5.07
C TYR A 469 15.00 34.68 -5.58
N ARG A 470 13.94 34.49 -6.37
CA ARG A 470 13.11 35.55 -6.98
C ARG A 470 11.63 35.26 -6.73
N PRO A 471 11.13 35.49 -5.49
CA PRO A 471 9.76 35.18 -5.11
C PRO A 471 8.72 35.94 -5.97
N GLU A 472 9.06 37.10 -6.52
CA GLU A 472 8.22 37.88 -7.44
C GLU A 472 7.79 37.09 -8.68
N LEU A 473 8.66 36.21 -9.21
CA LEU A 473 8.36 35.37 -10.38
C LEU A 473 7.43 34.19 -10.05
N THR A 474 7.20 33.92 -8.77
CA THR A 474 6.42 32.75 -8.31
C THR A 474 5.16 33.14 -7.52
N ARG A 475 5.11 34.35 -6.94
CA ARG A 475 3.91 34.90 -6.29
C ARG A 475 2.86 35.22 -7.36
N GLY A 476 1.71 34.54 -7.28
CA GLY A 476 0.62 34.70 -8.25
C GLY A 476 0.85 33.99 -9.60
N ALA A 477 1.98 33.29 -9.76
CA ALA A 477 2.37 32.73 -11.04
C ALA A 477 1.52 31.48 -11.36
N SER A 478 0.83 31.52 -12.49
CA SER A 478 -0.08 30.45 -12.94
C SER A 478 0.63 29.12 -13.19
N TRP A 479 1.93 29.17 -13.49
CA TRP A 479 2.71 28.00 -13.87
C TRP A 479 2.97 26.96 -12.79
N LYS A 480 2.74 27.27 -11.50
CA LYS A 480 2.72 26.25 -10.43
C LYS A 480 1.73 25.11 -10.76
N ARG A 481 0.59 25.44 -11.37
CA ARG A 481 -0.41 24.45 -11.81
C ARG A 481 0.14 23.52 -12.90
N TYR A 482 0.98 24.05 -13.79
CA TYR A 482 1.59 23.29 -14.88
C TYR A 482 2.71 22.37 -14.37
N VAL A 483 3.44 22.76 -13.33
CA VAL A 483 4.38 21.83 -12.65
C VAL A 483 3.62 20.64 -12.06
N THR A 484 2.50 20.88 -11.39
CA THR A 484 1.67 19.78 -10.86
C THR A 484 1.05 18.93 -11.97
N LEU A 485 0.61 19.56 -13.07
CA LEU A 485 0.10 18.84 -14.25
C LEU A 485 1.18 17.95 -14.88
N LEU A 486 2.42 18.45 -15.00
CA LEU A 486 3.56 17.69 -15.51
C LEU A 486 3.84 16.45 -14.64
N GLN A 487 3.78 16.59 -13.31
CA GLN A 487 3.90 15.46 -12.37
C GLN A 487 2.78 14.42 -12.59
N MET A 488 1.54 14.87 -12.77
CA MET A 488 0.42 13.97 -13.05
C MET A 488 0.56 13.26 -14.40
N THR A 489 0.99 13.97 -15.45
CA THR A 489 1.26 13.39 -16.77
C THR A 489 2.37 12.34 -16.70
N GLN A 490 3.42 12.59 -15.91
CA GLN A 490 4.49 11.61 -15.65
C GLN A 490 3.91 10.33 -15.04
N PHE A 491 3.10 10.43 -13.98
CA PHE A 491 2.50 9.24 -13.36
C PHE A 491 1.58 8.51 -14.33
N ALA A 492 0.73 9.22 -15.08
CA ALA A 492 -0.16 8.61 -16.07
C ALA A 492 0.61 7.86 -17.17
N TYR A 493 1.70 8.45 -17.67
CA TYR A 493 2.59 7.77 -18.61
C TYR A 493 3.24 6.53 -17.99
N LEU A 494 3.73 6.61 -16.74
CA LEU A 494 4.35 5.47 -16.08
C LEU A 494 3.35 4.33 -15.83
N VAL A 495 2.09 4.64 -15.49
CA VAL A 495 1.01 3.64 -15.45
C VAL A 495 0.91 2.94 -16.80
N PHE A 496 0.83 3.69 -17.89
CA PHE A 496 0.81 3.11 -19.24
C PHE A 496 2.06 2.27 -19.53
N HIS A 497 3.26 2.79 -19.27
CA HIS A 497 4.54 2.12 -19.55
C HIS A 497 4.69 0.79 -18.82
N PHE A 498 4.32 0.71 -17.54
CA PHE A 498 4.45 -0.53 -16.76
C PHE A 498 3.32 -1.53 -17.02
N PHE A 499 2.09 -1.07 -17.33
CA PHE A 499 1.01 -1.98 -17.68
C PHE A 499 1.02 -2.41 -19.14
N ARG A 500 1.65 -1.66 -20.04
CA ARG A 500 1.70 -1.99 -21.48
C ARG A 500 2.24 -3.40 -21.76
N PRO A 501 3.41 -3.85 -21.29
CA PRO A 501 3.87 -5.22 -21.52
C PRO A 501 2.91 -6.28 -20.95
N ILE A 502 2.30 -6.01 -19.78
CA ILE A 502 1.33 -6.90 -19.15
C ILE A 502 0.07 -7.04 -20.02
N VAL A 503 -0.46 -5.91 -20.48
CA VAL A 503 -1.66 -5.84 -21.33
C VAL A 503 -1.38 -6.44 -22.72
N LEU A 504 -0.17 -6.27 -23.24
CA LEU A 504 0.24 -6.85 -24.52
C LEU A 504 0.62 -8.34 -24.43
N GLY A 505 0.69 -8.91 -23.22
CA GLY A 505 1.06 -10.32 -23.02
C GLY A 505 2.53 -10.62 -23.34
N VAL A 506 3.38 -9.59 -23.45
CA VAL A 506 4.79 -9.75 -23.83
C VAL A 506 5.56 -10.26 -22.62
N ASP A 507 6.16 -11.44 -22.74
CA ASP A 507 7.17 -11.89 -21.78
C ASP A 507 8.55 -11.41 -22.25
N CYS A 508 9.25 -10.73 -21.37
CA CYS A 508 10.46 -9.99 -21.71
C CYS A 508 11.48 -10.05 -20.58
N GLY A 509 11.39 -11.04 -19.69
CA GLY A 509 12.38 -11.29 -18.64
C GLY A 509 12.39 -10.27 -17.49
N TYR A 510 11.60 -9.19 -17.56
CA TYR A 510 11.41 -8.28 -16.43
C TYR A 510 10.35 -8.85 -15.46
N PRO A 511 10.57 -8.87 -14.13
CA PRO A 511 9.61 -9.47 -13.20
C PRO A 511 8.23 -8.81 -13.25
N ARG A 512 7.20 -9.56 -13.65
CA ARG A 512 5.80 -9.07 -13.73
C ARG A 512 5.28 -8.52 -12.41
N ALA A 513 5.69 -9.12 -11.28
CA ALA A 513 5.30 -8.64 -9.95
C ALA A 513 5.78 -7.19 -9.70
N VAL A 514 6.97 -6.83 -10.19
CA VAL A 514 7.53 -5.49 -10.05
C VAL A 514 6.81 -4.52 -10.98
N MET A 515 6.46 -4.95 -12.20
CA MET A 515 5.65 -4.12 -13.10
C MET A 515 4.26 -3.80 -12.51
N TRP A 516 3.60 -4.79 -11.90
CA TRP A 516 2.35 -4.57 -11.16
C TRP A 516 2.53 -3.62 -9.98
N PHE A 517 3.56 -3.85 -9.16
CA PHE A 517 3.85 -3.00 -7.99
C PHE A 517 4.08 -1.55 -8.41
N VAL A 518 4.96 -1.30 -9.39
CA VAL A 518 5.27 0.05 -9.86
C VAL A 518 4.06 0.68 -10.56
N GLY A 519 3.32 -0.08 -11.37
CA GLY A 519 2.09 0.39 -12.02
C GLY A 519 1.04 0.84 -11.01
N LEU A 520 0.73 0.00 -10.01
CA LEU A 520 -0.21 0.32 -8.93
C LEU A 520 0.28 1.50 -8.09
N GLN A 521 1.57 1.58 -7.79
CA GLN A 521 2.16 2.71 -7.08
C GLN A 521 1.97 4.02 -7.85
N ASN A 522 2.15 4.01 -9.18
CA ASN A 522 1.92 5.19 -10.01
C ASN A 522 0.43 5.57 -10.09
N ILE A 523 -0.50 4.60 -10.08
CA ILE A 523 -1.95 4.88 -9.94
C ILE A 523 -2.21 5.59 -8.61
N PHE A 524 -1.66 5.08 -7.52
CA PHE A 524 -1.83 5.68 -6.20
C PHE A 524 -1.30 7.12 -6.17
N MET A 525 -0.11 7.37 -6.72
CA MET A 525 0.47 8.70 -6.82
C MET A 525 -0.37 9.64 -7.70
N LEU A 526 -0.88 9.15 -8.83
CA LEU A 526 -1.75 9.92 -9.72
C LEU A 526 -3.04 10.36 -8.99
N VAL A 527 -3.68 9.45 -8.24
CA VAL A 527 -4.88 9.76 -7.45
C VAL A 527 -4.59 10.82 -6.38
N MET A 528 -3.48 10.67 -5.64
CA MET A 528 -3.13 11.64 -4.60
C MET A 528 -2.79 13.03 -5.17
N PHE A 529 -2.08 13.09 -6.30
CA PHE A 529 -1.79 14.35 -6.96
C PHE A 529 -3.03 14.98 -7.61
N ALA A 530 -3.97 14.18 -8.12
CA ALA A 530 -5.25 14.67 -8.62
C ALA A 530 -6.11 15.29 -7.50
N ASP A 531 -6.16 14.67 -6.31
CA ASP A 531 -6.83 15.24 -5.14
C ASP A 531 -6.14 16.53 -4.67
N PHE A 532 -4.80 16.55 -4.62
CA PHE A 532 -4.04 17.77 -4.33
C PHE A 532 -4.33 18.89 -5.34
N TYR A 533 -4.37 18.58 -6.64
CA TYR A 533 -4.66 19.53 -7.71
C TYR A 533 -6.07 20.11 -7.56
N ARG A 534 -7.06 19.24 -7.32
CA ARG A 534 -8.45 19.64 -7.09
C ARG A 534 -8.59 20.57 -5.90
N ARG A 535 -7.97 20.24 -4.76
CA ARG A 535 -8.03 21.07 -3.54
C ARG A 535 -7.29 22.40 -3.70
N SER A 536 -6.15 22.40 -4.39
CA SER A 536 -5.25 23.55 -4.47
C SER A 536 -5.57 24.53 -5.59
N TYR A 537 -6.20 24.07 -6.69
CA TYR A 537 -6.43 24.89 -7.88
C TYR A 537 -7.89 24.99 -8.31
N LEU A 538 -8.70 23.94 -8.11
CA LEU A 538 -10.10 23.92 -8.60
C LEU A 538 -11.12 24.39 -7.55
N LYS A 539 -10.86 24.24 -6.25
CA LYS A 539 -11.75 24.77 -5.20
C LYS A 539 -11.61 26.29 -5.04
N SER A 540 -12.75 27.00 -5.02
CA SER A 540 -12.83 28.46 -4.84
C SER A 540 -12.35 28.90 -3.44
N PRO A 541 -11.93 30.17 -3.28
CA PRO A 541 -11.41 30.69 -2.01
C PRO A 541 -12.39 30.53 -0.83
N LYS A 542 -13.70 30.69 -1.07
CA LYS A 542 -14.75 30.53 -0.03
C LYS A 542 -14.84 29.11 0.54
N ALA A 543 -14.39 28.09 -0.20
CA ALA A 543 -14.39 26.68 0.24
C ALA A 543 -13.05 26.21 0.82
N ARG A 544 -12.05 27.09 0.97
CA ARG A 544 -10.76 26.80 1.63
C ARG A 544 -10.73 27.21 3.11
N ALA A 545 -11.68 28.05 3.53
CA ALA A 545 -11.80 28.55 4.90
C ALA A 545 -12.83 27.78 5.75
N SER A 546 -13.57 26.84 5.15
CA SER A 546 -14.46 25.87 5.83
C SER A 546 -13.82 24.48 5.81
#